data_AF-A0A3R6HLP8-F1
#
_entry.id   AF-A0A3R6HLP8-F1
#
_cell.length_a   1.000
_cell.length_b   1.000
_cell.length_c   1.000
_cell.angle_alpha   90.00
_cell.angle_beta   90.00
_cell.angle_gamma   90.00
#
_symmetry.space_group_name_H-M   'P 1'
#
loop_
_entity.id
_entity.type
_entity.pdbx_description
1 polymer ?
#
loop_
_entity_poly.entity_id
_entity_poly.type
_entity_poly.pdbx_seq_one_letter_code
_entity_poly.pdbx_strand_id
1 'polypeptide(L)'
;MDKLEYIPGDFISVYVGVKKYIVEVIGTENENEVLSYQIKFPTGEIQYADKDNIVPIPLTPEILEKNGWKNDGYDWYKLPTKRAYLYITKDIITLGEFLVCVGLDRHNLASINFVHQLQHILFGLRLNSEMEV
;
A
#
# COMPACT_ATOMS: atom_id res chain seq x y z
N MET A 1 13.25 5.11 18.06
CA MET A 1 13.22 4.12 16.97
C MET A 1 12.37 4.74 15.89
N ASP A 2 12.97 5.06 14.75
CA ASP A 2 12.20 5.56 13.62
C ASP A 2 11.15 4.52 13.23
N LYS A 3 9.94 4.99 12.95
CA LYS A 3 8.84 4.12 12.58
C LYS A 3 9.17 3.50 11.22
N LEU A 4 9.19 2.16 11.13
CA LEU A 4 9.34 1.46 9.86
C LEU A 4 8.22 1.90 8.90
N GLU A 5 8.60 2.41 7.74
CA GLU A 5 7.66 2.89 6.72
C GLU A 5 7.11 1.75 5.87
N TYR A 6 7.93 0.74 5.60
CA TYR A 6 7.56 -0.47 4.87
C TYR A 6 7.74 -1.71 5.74
N ILE A 7 6.92 -2.73 5.50
CA ILE A 7 6.96 -4.04 6.17
C ILE A 7 7.04 -5.17 5.14
N PRO A 8 7.44 -6.39 5.53
CA PRO A 8 7.41 -7.54 4.64
C PRO A 8 6.02 -7.75 4.02
N GLY A 9 5.97 -7.98 2.70
CA GLY A 9 4.77 -8.08 1.88
C GLY A 9 4.35 -6.77 1.19
N ASP A 10 4.97 -5.64 1.53
CA ASP A 10 4.67 -4.37 0.85
C ASP A 10 5.22 -4.36 -0.58
N PHE A 11 4.42 -3.86 -1.52
CA PHE A 11 4.88 -3.51 -2.86
C PHE A 11 5.36 -2.06 -2.90
N ILE A 12 6.59 -1.89 -3.35
CA ILE A 12 7.25 -0.60 -3.49
C ILE A 12 7.84 -0.47 -4.89
N SER A 13 8.19 0.74 -5.28
CA SER A 13 9.02 0.93 -6.46
C SER A 13 10.44 1.33 -6.10
N VAL A 14 11.41 0.84 -6.86
CA VAL A 14 12.83 1.22 -6.74
C VAL A 14 13.40 1.59 -8.10
N TYR A 15 14.40 2.48 -8.10
CA TYR A 15 15.18 2.77 -9.29
C TYR A 15 16.44 1.92 -9.33
N VAL A 16 16.65 1.23 -10.46
CA VAL A 16 17.95 0.61 -10.79
C VAL A 16 18.48 1.33 -12.02
N GLY A 17 19.44 2.23 -11.79
CA GLY A 17 19.84 3.23 -12.77
C GLY A 17 18.67 4.18 -13.08
N VAL A 18 18.24 4.25 -14.34
CA VAL A 18 17.12 5.11 -14.78
C VAL A 18 15.78 4.36 -14.87
N LYS A 19 15.77 3.04 -14.64
CA LYS A 19 14.58 2.21 -14.78
C LYS A 19 13.92 2.01 -13.43
N LYS A 20 12.60 2.16 -13.39
CA LYS A 20 11.75 1.92 -12.22
C LYS A 20 11.24 0.48 -12.23
N TYR A 21 11.35 -0.21 -11.10
CA TYR A 21 10.88 -1.58 -10.90
C TYR A 21 9.92 -1.63 -9.73
N ILE A 22 8.88 -2.45 -9.82
CA ILE A 22 8.03 -2.81 -8.68
C ILE A 22 8.63 -4.07 -8.05
N VAL A 23 8.84 -4.02 -6.74
CA VAL A 23 9.48 -5.08 -5.96
C VAL A 23 8.71 -5.30 -4.66
N GLU A 24 8.86 -6.49 -4.10
CA GLU A 24 8.27 -6.87 -2.80
C GLU A 24 9.31 -6.66 -1.70
N VAL A 25 8.93 -6.01 -0.60
CA VAL A 25 9.74 -5.98 0.62
C VAL A 25 9.62 -7.34 1.30
N ILE A 26 10.73 -8.00 1.60
CA ILE A 26 10.75 -9.32 2.25
C ILE A 26 11.39 -9.30 3.64
N GLY A 27 12.05 -8.19 4.00
CA GLY A 27 12.73 -8.04 5.27
C GLY A 27 13.32 -6.64 5.46
N THR A 28 13.87 -6.41 6.65
CA THR A 28 14.59 -5.19 7.00
C THR A 28 15.87 -5.57 7.72
N GLU A 29 16.95 -4.86 7.41
CA GLU A 29 18.23 -5.04 8.08
C GLU A 29 18.69 -3.70 8.67
N ASN A 30 19.25 -3.75 9.88
CA ASN A 30 19.74 -2.58 10.60
C ASN A 30 21.22 -2.78 10.87
N GLU A 31 22.08 -2.25 10.00
CA GLU A 31 23.52 -2.23 10.20
C GLU A 31 23.98 -0.80 10.52
N ASN A 32 24.73 -0.63 11.61
CA ASN A 32 25.30 0.68 12.00
C ASN A 32 24.28 1.83 12.05
N GLU A 33 23.07 1.57 12.55
CA GLU A 33 21.95 2.53 12.61
C GLU A 33 21.37 2.98 11.25
N VAL A 34 21.78 2.33 10.15
CA VAL A 34 21.19 2.53 8.82
C VAL A 34 20.19 1.40 8.55
N LEU A 35 18.94 1.78 8.34
CA LEU A 35 17.86 0.86 7.94
C LEU A 35 17.91 0.63 6.43
N SER A 36 18.05 -0.62 6.03
CA SER A 36 17.89 -1.06 4.65
C SER A 36 16.74 -2.05 4.53
N TYR A 37 16.09 -2.05 3.37
CA TYR A 37 14.99 -2.96 3.05
C TYR A 37 15.50 -4.07 2.15
N GLN A 38 15.31 -5.32 2.57
CA GLN A 38 15.55 -6.47 1.71
C GLN A 38 14.38 -6.57 0.73
N ILE A 39 14.69 -6.47 -0.56
CA ILE A 39 13.71 -6.41 -1.64
C ILE A 39 13.86 -7.58 -2.60
N LYS A 40 12.74 -8.09 -3.09
CA LYS A 40 12.68 -9.19 -4.05
C LYS A 40 12.11 -8.71 -5.37
N PHE A 41 12.89 -8.87 -6.42
CA PHE A 41 12.46 -8.57 -7.79
C PHE A 41 11.53 -9.66 -8.33
N PRO A 42 10.71 -9.35 -9.35
CA PRO A 42 9.88 -10.35 -10.03
C PRO A 42 10.68 -11.52 -10.61
N THR A 43 11.97 -11.32 -10.91
CA THR A 43 12.91 -12.35 -11.37
C THR A 43 13.30 -13.34 -10.26
N GLY A 44 12.98 -13.06 -9.01
CA GLY A 44 13.42 -13.79 -7.81
C GLY A 44 14.76 -13.31 -7.25
N GLU A 45 15.42 -12.35 -7.90
CA GLU A 45 16.65 -11.73 -7.39
C GLU A 45 16.35 -10.93 -6.10
N ILE A 46 17.26 -11.03 -5.13
CA ILE A 46 17.14 -10.33 -3.85
C ILE A 46 18.25 -9.29 -3.76
N GLN A 47 17.90 -8.07 -3.38
CA GLN A 47 18.82 -6.96 -3.16
C GLN A 47 18.44 -6.19 -1.90
N TYR A 48 19.24 -5.18 -1.55
CA TYR A 48 18.94 -4.23 -0.50
C TYR A 48 18.70 -2.85 -1.08
N ALA A 49 17.68 -2.17 -0.59
CA ALA A 49 17.37 -0.79 -0.95
C ALA A 49 17.38 0.08 0.29
N ASP A 50 18.17 1.16 0.23
CA ASP A 50 18.06 2.25 1.19
C ASP A 50 16.72 2.96 1.00
N LYS A 51 16.19 3.53 2.09
CA LYS A 51 14.94 4.28 2.08
C LYS A 51 14.88 5.35 0.99
N ASP A 52 15.98 6.05 0.75
CA ASP A 52 16.05 7.15 -0.22
C ASP A 52 15.94 6.69 -1.69
N ASN A 53 16.16 5.39 -1.96
CA ASN A 53 16.02 4.80 -3.29
C ASN A 53 14.61 4.24 -3.54
N ILE A 54 13.74 4.26 -2.52
CA ILE A 54 12.37 3.77 -2.59
C ILE A 54 11.42 4.90 -2.98
N VAL A 55 10.61 4.63 -4.01
CA VAL A 55 9.52 5.49 -4.43
C VAL A 55 8.19 4.81 -4.07
N PRO A 56 7.37 5.40 -3.20
CA PRO A 56 6.04 4.89 -2.92
C PRO A 56 5.21 4.73 -4.19
N ILE A 57 4.40 3.66 -4.26
CA ILE A 57 3.45 3.45 -5.37
C ILE A 57 2.16 4.22 -5.04
N PRO A 58 1.76 5.22 -5.84
CA PRO A 58 0.51 5.93 -5.63
C PRO A 58 -0.68 4.98 -5.73
N LEU A 59 -1.60 5.09 -4.78
CA LEU A 59 -2.88 4.40 -4.87
C LEU A 59 -3.72 5.08 -5.95
N THR A 60 -4.35 4.28 -6.81
CA THR A 60 -5.22 4.77 -7.88
C THR A 60 -6.53 3.99 -7.90
N PRO A 61 -7.60 4.56 -8.49
CA PRO A 61 -8.84 3.82 -8.70
C PRO A 61 -8.64 2.52 -9.49
N GLU A 62 -7.76 2.53 -10.51
CA GLU A 62 -7.44 1.34 -11.31
C GLU A 62 -6.84 0.21 -10.45
N ILE A 63 -5.93 0.54 -9.53
CA ILE A 63 -5.35 -0.44 -8.59
C ILE A 63 -6.44 -0.99 -7.67
N LEU A 64 -7.36 -0.16 -7.17
CA LEU A 64 -8.47 -0.64 -6.34
C LEU A 64 -9.33 -1.66 -7.11
N GLU A 65 -9.70 -1.35 -8.35
CA GLU A 65 -10.56 -2.20 -9.19
C GLU A 65 -9.91 -3.55 -9.52
N LYS A 66 -8.63 -3.56 -9.88
CA LYS A 66 -7.84 -4.79 -10.10
C LYS A 66 -7.83 -5.70 -8.85
N ASN A 67 -7.87 -5.09 -7.67
CA ASN A 67 -7.83 -5.78 -6.38
C ASN A 67 -9.22 -6.03 -5.75
N GLY A 68 -10.26 -6.08 -6.57
CA GLY A 68 -11.60 -6.54 -6.15
C GLY A 68 -12.44 -5.51 -5.41
N TRP A 69 -11.97 -4.26 -5.32
CA TRP A 69 -12.81 -3.16 -4.85
C TRP A 69 -13.82 -2.79 -5.92
N LYS A 70 -15.09 -2.67 -5.53
CA LYS A 70 -16.18 -2.35 -6.46
C LYS A 70 -16.63 -0.91 -6.27
N ASN A 71 -16.64 -0.14 -7.36
CA ASN A 71 -17.24 1.18 -7.37
C ASN A 71 -18.77 1.05 -7.12
N ASP A 72 -19.33 1.88 -6.24
CA ASP A 72 -20.76 1.88 -5.88
C ASP A 72 -21.62 2.86 -6.71
N GLY A 73 -21.00 3.58 -7.65
CA GLY A 73 -21.62 4.56 -8.52
C GLY A 73 -21.52 6.01 -8.05
N TYR A 74 -20.96 6.27 -6.85
CA TYR A 74 -20.87 7.60 -6.25
C TYR A 74 -19.45 7.98 -5.81
N ASP A 75 -18.42 7.54 -6.56
CA ASP A 75 -16.99 7.72 -6.23
C ASP A 75 -16.53 7.00 -4.95
N TRP A 76 -17.30 6.00 -4.50
CA TRP A 76 -16.89 5.10 -3.43
C TRP A 76 -16.57 3.71 -3.96
N TYR A 77 -15.49 3.17 -3.43
CA TYR A 77 -15.03 1.81 -3.64
C TYR A 77 -15.34 1.00 -2.40
N LYS A 78 -15.93 -0.19 -2.54
CA LYS A 78 -16.20 -1.09 -1.42
C LYS A 78 -15.52 -2.44 -1.58
N LEU A 79 -14.99 -2.95 -0.46
CA LEU A 79 -14.45 -4.30 -0.35
C LEU A 79 -15.22 -5.07 0.74
N PRO A 80 -15.87 -6.20 0.40
CA PRO A 80 -16.53 -7.02 1.40
C PRO A 80 -15.52 -7.67 2.34
N THR A 81 -15.82 -7.64 3.63
CA THR A 81 -15.15 -8.43 4.66
C THR A 81 -16.11 -9.52 5.17
N LYS A 82 -15.68 -10.34 6.14
CA LYS A 82 -16.55 -11.34 6.77
C LYS A 82 -17.77 -10.76 7.51
N ARG A 83 -17.71 -9.51 7.98
CA ARG A 83 -18.76 -8.91 8.86
C ARG A 83 -19.32 -7.58 8.37
N ALA A 84 -18.56 -6.85 7.56
CA ALA A 84 -18.89 -5.50 7.12
C ALA A 84 -18.27 -5.22 5.74
N TYR A 85 -18.35 -3.96 5.30
CA TYR A 85 -17.60 -3.46 4.15
C TYR A 85 -16.51 -2.50 4.63
N LEU A 86 -15.36 -2.56 3.98
CA LEU A 86 -14.45 -1.42 3.91
C LEU A 86 -14.91 -0.54 2.76
N TYR A 87 -14.79 0.76 2.95
CA TYR A 87 -15.08 1.77 1.94
C TYR A 87 -13.83 2.62 1.71
N ILE A 88 -13.60 3.01 0.47
CA ILE A 88 -12.54 3.95 0.09
C ILE A 88 -13.15 5.00 -0.83
N THR A 89 -12.83 6.27 -0.62
CA THR A 89 -13.19 7.34 -1.55
C THR A 89 -12.05 8.35 -1.65
N LYS A 90 -12.00 9.10 -2.74
CA LYS A 90 -11.05 10.20 -2.88
C LYS A 90 -11.59 11.42 -2.16
N ASP A 91 -10.84 11.95 -1.20
CA ASP A 91 -11.22 13.17 -0.50
C ASP A 91 -11.19 14.37 -1.45
N ILE A 92 -12.35 14.98 -1.65
CA ILE A 92 -12.51 16.19 -2.46
C ILE A 92 -12.10 17.46 -1.69
N ILE A 93 -11.95 17.38 -0.37
CA ILE A 93 -11.64 18.51 0.52
C ILE A 93 -10.13 18.61 0.77
N THR A 94 -9.43 17.48 0.99
CA THR A 94 -8.03 17.47 1.48
C THR A 94 -6.97 17.20 0.41
N LEU A 95 -7.17 17.67 -0.83
CA LEU A 95 -6.14 17.64 -1.89
C LEU A 95 -5.84 16.24 -2.47
N GLY A 96 -6.81 15.33 -2.47
CA GLY A 96 -6.78 14.14 -3.32
C GLY A 96 -6.26 12.85 -2.67
N GLU A 97 -6.17 12.82 -1.34
CA GLU A 97 -5.94 11.58 -0.59
C GLU A 97 -7.14 10.62 -0.67
N PHE A 98 -6.93 9.35 -0.34
CA PHE A 98 -8.00 8.37 -0.19
C PHE A 98 -8.39 8.21 1.27
N LEU A 99 -9.67 8.39 1.58
CA LEU A 99 -10.23 8.10 2.90
C LEU A 99 -10.63 6.64 2.95
N VAL A 100 -10.05 5.90 3.89
CA VAL A 100 -10.48 4.55 4.24
C VAL A 100 -11.51 4.65 5.35
N CYS A 101 -12.69 4.09 5.11
CA CYS A 101 -13.84 4.16 5.98
C CYS A 101 -14.38 2.76 6.30
N VAL A 102 -15.11 2.64 7.42
CA VAL A 102 -15.71 1.38 7.87
C VAL A 102 -17.21 1.53 8.16
N GLY A 103 -17.96 0.46 7.90
CA GLY A 103 -19.38 0.40 8.21
C GLY A 103 -20.26 1.22 7.25
N LEU A 104 -21.57 1.06 7.37
CA LEU A 104 -22.53 1.71 6.47
C LEU A 104 -22.50 3.24 6.57
N ASP A 105 -22.20 3.76 7.76
CA ASP A 105 -22.09 5.19 8.03
C ASP A 105 -20.74 5.79 7.58
N ARG A 106 -19.85 4.96 6.99
CA ARG A 106 -18.58 5.37 6.37
C ARG A 106 -17.70 6.22 7.31
N HIS A 107 -17.58 5.80 8.56
CA HIS A 107 -16.71 6.48 9.52
C HIS A 107 -15.25 6.38 9.08
N ASN A 108 -14.58 7.54 8.99
CA ASN A 108 -13.19 7.64 8.56
C ASN A 108 -12.27 6.93 9.57
N LEU A 109 -11.45 6.03 9.04
CA LEU A 109 -10.44 5.27 9.79
C LEU A 109 -9.04 5.84 9.57
N ALA A 110 -8.72 6.19 8.32
CA ALA A 110 -7.40 6.65 7.92
C ALA A 110 -7.46 7.41 6.59
N SER A 111 -6.51 8.32 6.38
CA SER A 111 -6.22 8.89 5.07
C SER A 111 -4.94 8.27 4.51
N ILE A 112 -4.95 7.87 3.24
CA ILE A 112 -3.84 7.18 2.57
C ILE A 112 -3.63 7.71 1.15
N ASN A 113 -2.39 7.65 0.68
CA ASN A 113 -2.00 8.03 -0.69
C ASN A 113 -1.30 6.90 -1.46
N PHE A 114 -0.80 5.88 -0.76
CA PHE A 114 0.08 4.87 -1.34
C PHE A 114 -0.40 3.45 -1.08
N VAL A 115 0.00 2.54 -1.98
CA VAL A 115 -0.36 1.12 -1.92
C VAL A 115 0.04 0.49 -0.59
N HIS A 116 1.28 0.66 -0.13
CA HIS A 116 1.77 0.06 1.12
C HIS A 116 0.89 0.44 2.33
N GLN A 117 0.35 1.67 2.37
CA GLN A 117 -0.53 2.11 3.45
C GLN A 117 -1.87 1.36 3.43
N LEU A 118 -2.40 1.07 2.24
CA LEU A 118 -3.56 0.18 2.09
C LEU A 118 -3.21 -1.25 2.50
N GLN A 119 -2.04 -1.76 2.10
CA GLN A 119 -1.57 -3.10 2.47
C GLN A 119 -1.45 -3.24 3.98
N HIS A 120 -0.94 -2.24 4.71
CA HIS A 120 -0.87 -2.25 6.18
C HIS A 120 -2.25 -2.37 6.82
N ILE A 121 -3.24 -1.63 6.31
CA ILE A 121 -4.62 -1.69 6.80
C ILE A 121 -5.21 -3.09 6.54
N LEU A 122 -5.06 -3.62 5.33
CA LEU A 122 -5.56 -4.95 4.97
C LEU A 122 -4.89 -6.04 5.82
N PHE A 123 -3.57 -5.97 5.98
CA PHE A 123 -2.78 -6.88 6.82
C PHE A 123 -3.24 -6.84 8.28
N GLY A 124 -3.38 -5.65 8.86
CA GLY A 124 -3.86 -5.45 10.24
C GLY A 124 -5.27 -5.99 10.47
N LEU A 125 -6.12 -5.95 9.44
CA LEU A 125 -7.47 -6.52 9.45
C LEU A 125 -7.51 -8.01 9.10
N ARG A 126 -6.36 -8.64 8.84
CA ARG A 126 -6.24 -10.05 8.40
C ARG A 126 -7.01 -10.33 7.11
N LEU A 127 -7.00 -9.37 6.20
CA LEU A 127 -7.50 -9.48 4.83
C LEU A 127 -6.33 -9.76 3.88
N ASN A 128 -6.63 -10.14 2.64
CA ASN A 128 -5.58 -10.28 1.63
C ASN A 128 -4.91 -8.92 1.38
N SER A 129 -3.62 -8.82 1.66
CA SER A 129 -2.79 -7.62 1.45
C SER A 129 -1.89 -7.73 0.22
N GLU A 130 -1.90 -8.87 -0.48
CA GLU A 130 -1.29 -8.97 -1.82
C GLU A 130 -2.13 -8.16 -2.81
N MET A 131 -1.46 -7.36 -3.65
CA MET A 131 -2.11 -6.45 -4.58
C MET A 131 -1.50 -6.52 -5.99
N GLU A 132 -2.34 -6.45 -7.00
CA GLU A 132 -1.97 -6.20 -8.38
C GLU A 132 -1.78 -4.67 -8.58
N VAL A 133 -0.56 -4.25 -8.92
CA VAL A 133 -0.13 -2.84 -9.00
C VAL A 133 0.45 -2.48 -10.37
#